data_AF-A0A292SDE4-F1
#
_entry.id   AF-A0A292SDE4-F1
#
_cell.length_a   1.000
_cell.length_b   1.000
_cell.length_c   1.000
_cell.angle_alpha   90.00
_cell.angle_beta   90.00
_cell.angle_gamma   90.00
#
_symmetry.space_group_name_H-M   'P 1'
#
loop_
_entity.id
_entity.type
_entity.pdbx_description
1 polymer ?
#
loop_
_entity_poly.entity_id
_entity_poly.type
_entity_poly.pdbx_seq_one_letter_code
_entity_poly.pdbx_strand_id
1 'polypeptide(L)'
;TVSSSYYFSEVGGLIGSTGFYGSISYCYSTANVSGGDYVGGLVGSTRITVKNCYATGNIQGRDRIGGLLGYSSYGVGSYVSDSYATGNVISTGGNGGGGLVGESESAPIRNCFATGNVKLTNYDVGGGLIGKGDNARVYNSYASGKVTVKNGDDIGGLIGYISISNTQTTDCYYNKETTGCANGLGGGNFADTPGYIEGVSSARIEELIKDGTLPSYFEAKKFQSQLEETNVIKYKAGIDSNPKSEIKLDLSFGLNLDVDFSTPKAARDSLTKIDEYLKKISEKQTEFGAAYNRLEFALETIGISIDNLTSTRSTIRDADIAEESSAYIRYQILQQAATTLMATANQTPSIALQLL
;
A
#
# COMPACT_ATOMS: atom_id res chain seq x y z
N THR A 1 -14.22 -16.41 13.28
CA THR A 1 -14.55 -16.84 11.92
C THR A 1 -15.90 -16.27 11.54
N VAL A 2 -16.03 -15.70 10.35
CA VAL A 2 -17.28 -15.15 9.80
C VAL A 2 -17.61 -15.94 8.53
N SER A 3 -18.85 -16.41 8.36
CA SER A 3 -19.20 -17.28 7.23
C SER A 3 -20.60 -17.02 6.67
N SER A 4 -20.74 -17.04 5.35
CA SER A 4 -22.03 -17.10 4.64
C SER A 4 -22.05 -18.26 3.65
N SER A 5 -23.23 -18.88 3.48
CA SER A 5 -23.47 -19.97 2.53
C SER A 5 -24.25 -19.53 1.27
N TYR A 6 -24.56 -18.24 1.13
CA TYR A 6 -25.28 -17.71 -0.03
C TYR A 6 -24.33 -17.38 -1.18
N TYR A 7 -24.78 -17.62 -2.41
CA TYR A 7 -24.00 -17.35 -3.62
C TYR A 7 -23.67 -15.87 -3.82
N PHE A 8 -24.60 -14.95 -3.51
CA PHE A 8 -24.37 -13.50 -3.52
C PHE A 8 -24.36 -12.96 -2.09
N SER A 9 -23.19 -12.90 -1.46
CA SER A 9 -23.10 -12.52 -0.05
C SER A 9 -21.96 -11.55 0.20
N GLU A 10 -22.27 -10.28 0.45
CA GLU A 10 -21.27 -9.30 0.84
C GLU A 10 -20.79 -9.60 2.26
N VAL A 11 -19.65 -10.29 2.40
CA VAL A 11 -19.11 -10.73 3.68
C VAL A 11 -17.79 -10.02 3.96
N GLY A 12 -17.76 -9.25 5.04
CA GLY A 12 -16.53 -8.77 5.64
C GLY A 12 -16.35 -9.33 7.05
N GLY A 13 -15.11 -9.40 7.52
CA GLY A 13 -14.83 -9.78 8.91
C GLY A 13 -15.41 -8.80 9.93
N LEU A 14 -15.57 -7.53 9.55
CA LEU A 14 -16.22 -6.49 10.36
C LEU A 14 -17.48 -5.92 9.68
N ILE A 15 -17.44 -5.70 8.37
CA ILE A 15 -18.49 -4.97 7.64
C ILE A 15 -18.88 -5.74 6.38
N GLY A 16 -20.15 -6.11 6.24
CA GLY A 16 -20.63 -6.74 4.99
C GLY A 16 -20.60 -5.76 3.82
N SER A 17 -21.33 -4.65 3.94
CA SER A 17 -21.53 -3.67 2.87
C SER A 17 -21.61 -2.25 3.43
N THR A 18 -21.17 -1.26 2.67
CA THR A 18 -21.29 0.16 3.04
C THR A 18 -22.28 0.90 2.14
N GLY A 19 -22.87 1.96 2.67
CA GLY A 19 -23.62 2.94 1.86
C GLY A 19 -22.71 3.81 1.00
N PHE A 20 -23.22 4.99 0.62
CA PHE A 20 -22.52 5.94 -0.26
C PHE A 20 -21.70 7.01 0.47
N TYR A 21 -21.90 7.15 1.78
CA TYR A 21 -21.30 8.21 2.58
C TYR A 21 -20.67 7.63 3.85
N GLY A 22 -19.54 8.22 4.25
CA GLY A 22 -18.80 7.84 5.45
C GLY A 22 -17.34 7.53 5.15
N SER A 23 -16.64 7.01 6.17
CA SER A 23 -15.30 6.45 6.02
C SER A 23 -15.10 5.31 7.01
N ILE A 24 -14.23 4.38 6.67
CA ILE A 24 -13.72 3.34 7.56
C ILE A 24 -12.26 3.67 7.80
N SER A 25 -11.92 3.98 9.05
CA SER A 25 -10.57 4.40 9.42
C SER A 25 -10.09 3.66 10.66
N TYR A 26 -8.81 3.27 10.70
CA TYR A 26 -8.17 2.65 11.87
C TYR A 26 -8.85 1.35 12.35
N CYS A 27 -9.43 0.60 11.42
CA CYS A 27 -10.15 -0.64 11.70
C CYS A 27 -9.34 -1.85 11.26
N TYR A 28 -9.51 -2.98 11.94
CA TYR A 28 -8.85 -4.22 11.55
C TYR A 28 -9.66 -5.46 11.85
N SER A 29 -9.31 -6.56 11.16
CA SER A 29 -9.91 -7.87 11.36
C SER A 29 -8.85 -8.97 11.27
N THR A 30 -8.84 -9.86 12.25
CA THR A 30 -8.00 -11.07 12.27
C THR A 30 -8.83 -12.33 12.02
N ALA A 31 -10.13 -12.18 11.76
CA ALA A 31 -11.04 -13.30 11.59
C ALA A 31 -10.85 -13.96 10.23
N ASN A 32 -10.87 -15.30 10.19
CA ASN A 32 -11.04 -16.02 8.94
C ASN A 32 -12.46 -15.77 8.39
N VAL A 33 -12.57 -15.47 7.10
CA VAL A 33 -13.82 -15.11 6.45
C VAL A 33 -14.11 -16.07 5.29
N SER A 34 -15.32 -16.60 5.23
CA SER A 34 -15.78 -17.41 4.11
C SER A 34 -17.12 -16.92 3.52
N GLY A 35 -17.27 -16.84 2.20
CA GLY A 35 -18.54 -16.41 1.59
C GLY A 35 -18.70 -16.83 0.13
N GLY A 36 -19.79 -16.41 -0.50
CA GLY A 36 -19.99 -16.56 -1.95
C GLY A 36 -19.20 -15.50 -2.72
N ASP A 37 -19.85 -14.41 -3.07
CA ASP A 37 -19.26 -13.32 -3.86
C ASP A 37 -19.00 -12.07 -3.01
N TYR A 38 -18.03 -11.22 -3.34
CA TYR A 38 -17.73 -9.97 -2.59
C TYR A 38 -17.26 -10.23 -1.16
N VAL A 39 -16.21 -11.05 -1.04
CA VAL A 39 -15.68 -11.46 0.27
C VAL A 39 -14.38 -10.71 0.56
N GLY A 40 -14.36 -9.99 1.68
CA GLY A 40 -13.17 -9.29 2.16
C GLY A 40 -12.82 -9.65 3.61
N GLY A 41 -11.54 -9.56 3.98
CA GLY A 41 -11.14 -9.80 5.37
C GLY A 41 -11.65 -8.77 6.35
N LEU A 42 -11.84 -7.51 5.92
CA LEU A 42 -12.43 -6.45 6.71
C LEU A 42 -13.83 -6.07 6.19
N VAL A 43 -13.93 -5.80 4.89
CA VAL A 43 -15.16 -5.30 4.25
C VAL A 43 -15.52 -6.13 3.03
N GLY A 44 -16.77 -6.58 2.90
CA GLY A 44 -17.21 -7.28 1.69
C GLY A 44 -17.29 -6.35 0.48
N SER A 45 -18.16 -5.34 0.55
CA SER A 45 -18.43 -4.38 -0.53
C SER A 45 -18.39 -2.94 -0.02
N THR A 46 -17.69 -2.05 -0.72
CA THR A 46 -17.61 -0.64 -0.29
C THR A 46 -17.61 0.38 -1.43
N ARG A 47 -18.19 1.55 -1.13
CA ARG A 47 -18.19 2.75 -1.99
C ARG A 47 -17.64 3.99 -1.29
N ILE A 48 -17.07 3.81 -0.10
CA ILE A 48 -16.60 4.89 0.76
C ILE A 48 -15.10 4.77 0.96
N THR A 49 -14.50 5.78 1.59
CA THR A 49 -13.07 5.76 1.89
C THR A 49 -12.73 4.68 2.92
N VAL A 50 -11.68 3.91 2.64
CA VAL A 50 -11.07 2.95 3.57
C VAL A 50 -9.61 3.35 3.81
N LYS A 51 -9.25 3.73 5.03
CA LYS A 51 -7.93 4.27 5.33
C LYS A 51 -7.34 3.67 6.61
N ASN A 52 -6.02 3.44 6.66
CA ASN A 52 -5.33 2.93 7.85
C ASN A 52 -5.97 1.62 8.38
N CYS A 53 -6.36 0.73 7.48
CA CYS A 53 -7.11 -0.47 7.80
C CYS A 53 -6.34 -1.73 7.42
N TYR A 54 -6.55 -2.83 8.14
CA TYR A 54 -5.87 -4.07 7.80
C TYR A 54 -6.64 -5.35 8.09
N ALA A 55 -6.30 -6.41 7.37
CA ALA A 55 -6.83 -7.74 7.59
C ALA A 55 -5.73 -8.81 7.59
N THR A 56 -5.79 -9.75 8.53
CA THR A 56 -4.80 -10.82 8.67
C THR A 56 -5.38 -12.23 8.66
N GLY A 57 -6.71 -12.36 8.76
CA GLY A 57 -7.38 -13.66 8.68
C GLY A 57 -7.43 -14.21 7.26
N ASN A 58 -7.46 -15.54 7.13
CA ASN A 58 -7.54 -16.20 5.82
C ASN A 58 -8.95 -16.08 5.23
N ILE A 59 -9.01 -15.88 3.92
CA ILE A 59 -10.23 -15.61 3.17
C ILE A 59 -10.49 -16.74 2.19
N GLN A 60 -11.74 -17.19 2.13
CA GLN A 60 -12.20 -18.15 1.13
C GLN A 60 -13.53 -17.68 0.53
N GLY A 61 -13.68 -17.80 -0.79
CA GLY A 61 -14.96 -17.55 -1.42
C GLY A 61 -14.99 -17.96 -2.88
N ARG A 62 -16.01 -17.49 -3.59
CA ARG A 62 -16.25 -17.79 -5.00
C ARG A 62 -15.75 -16.70 -5.93
N ASP A 63 -16.38 -15.52 -5.94
CA ASP A 63 -16.07 -14.45 -6.91
C ASP A 63 -15.75 -13.12 -6.20
N ARG A 64 -14.86 -12.30 -6.77
CA ARG A 64 -14.47 -10.97 -6.25
C ARG A 64 -14.05 -10.99 -4.79
N ILE A 65 -12.90 -11.61 -4.55
CA ILE A 65 -12.40 -11.86 -3.19
C ILE A 65 -11.09 -11.11 -2.98
N GLY A 66 -11.02 -10.34 -1.91
CA GLY A 66 -9.81 -9.66 -1.51
C GLY A 66 -9.40 -9.96 -0.08
N GLY A 67 -8.11 -9.86 0.22
CA GLY A 67 -7.63 -10.02 1.59
C GLY A 67 -8.17 -8.94 2.54
N LEU A 68 -8.39 -7.71 2.05
CA LEU A 68 -9.00 -6.62 2.82
C LEU A 68 -10.44 -6.33 2.37
N LEU A 69 -10.63 -6.13 1.07
CA LEU A 69 -11.90 -5.71 0.46
C LEU A 69 -12.32 -6.70 -0.63
N GLY A 70 -13.56 -7.20 -0.62
CA GLY A 70 -14.07 -7.99 -1.75
C GLY A 70 -14.23 -7.13 -3.00
N TYR A 71 -14.95 -6.02 -2.86
CA TYR A 71 -15.20 -5.06 -3.93
C TYR A 71 -15.15 -3.62 -3.46
N SER A 72 -14.51 -2.78 -4.27
CA SER A 72 -14.40 -1.34 -4.04
C SER A 72 -14.83 -0.61 -5.30
N SER A 73 -15.94 0.14 -5.22
CA SER A 73 -16.41 0.97 -6.33
C SER A 73 -16.29 2.45 -6.03
N TYR A 74 -16.37 3.25 -7.08
CA TYR A 74 -16.40 4.70 -6.99
C TYR A 74 -17.62 5.20 -6.21
N GLY A 75 -17.37 5.77 -5.04
CA GLY A 75 -18.13 6.89 -4.49
C GLY A 75 -17.40 8.20 -4.74
N VAL A 76 -18.13 9.31 -4.76
CA VAL A 76 -17.56 10.65 -4.97
C VAL A 76 -16.49 10.92 -3.91
N GLY A 77 -15.23 11.04 -4.35
CA GLY A 77 -14.07 11.28 -3.46
C GLY A 77 -13.60 10.07 -2.65
N SER A 78 -14.13 8.87 -2.90
CA SER A 78 -13.69 7.63 -2.23
C SER A 78 -12.30 7.19 -2.68
N TYR A 79 -11.56 6.56 -1.77
CA TYR A 79 -10.25 5.93 -2.04
C TYR A 79 -9.93 4.88 -0.98
N VAL A 80 -9.02 3.98 -1.30
CA VAL A 80 -8.40 3.06 -0.36
C VAL A 80 -6.96 3.51 -0.13
N SER A 81 -6.57 3.79 1.11
CA SER A 81 -5.18 4.18 1.38
C SER A 81 -4.59 3.61 2.66
N ASP A 82 -3.26 3.51 2.68
CA ASP A 82 -2.48 3.19 3.89
C ASP A 82 -2.97 1.90 4.57
N SER A 83 -3.36 0.93 3.74
CA SER A 83 -4.10 -0.26 4.18
C SER A 83 -3.51 -1.54 3.60
N TYR A 84 -3.63 -2.64 4.33
CA TYR A 84 -2.91 -3.86 3.96
C TYR A 84 -3.63 -5.17 4.29
N ALA A 85 -3.22 -6.22 3.61
CA ALA A 85 -3.70 -7.58 3.85
C ALA A 85 -2.56 -8.60 3.90
N THR A 86 -2.60 -9.50 4.89
CA THR A 86 -1.60 -10.57 5.06
C THR A 86 -2.18 -11.97 5.07
N GLY A 87 -3.52 -12.10 5.19
CA GLY A 87 -4.20 -13.38 5.14
C GLY A 87 -4.19 -13.99 3.75
N ASN A 88 -4.14 -15.33 3.66
CA ASN A 88 -4.20 -16.01 2.37
C ASN A 88 -5.61 -15.92 1.79
N VAL A 89 -5.71 -15.79 0.47
CA VAL A 89 -6.98 -15.68 -0.28
C VAL A 89 -7.14 -16.92 -1.14
N ILE A 90 -8.28 -17.60 -1.01
CA ILE A 90 -8.66 -18.75 -1.84
C ILE A 90 -9.94 -18.42 -2.60
N SER A 91 -9.83 -18.26 -3.91
CA SER A 91 -10.97 -18.11 -4.82
C SER A 91 -11.31 -19.43 -5.49
N THR A 92 -12.57 -19.83 -5.41
CA THR A 92 -13.07 -21.04 -6.06
C THR A 92 -13.90 -20.78 -7.31
N GLY A 93 -14.21 -19.52 -7.59
CA GLY A 93 -15.00 -19.08 -8.75
C GLY A 93 -14.14 -18.66 -9.94
N GLY A 94 -14.71 -17.75 -10.73
CA GLY A 94 -14.26 -17.36 -12.07
C GLY A 94 -14.31 -15.85 -12.34
N ASN A 95 -14.36 -15.01 -11.30
CA ASN A 95 -14.34 -13.56 -11.43
C ASN A 95 -13.46 -12.84 -10.40
N GLY A 96 -12.16 -13.14 -10.36
CA GLY A 96 -11.16 -12.28 -9.72
C GLY A 96 -10.86 -12.59 -8.26
N GLY A 97 -9.58 -12.91 -7.97
CA GLY A 97 -9.03 -12.94 -6.62
C GLY A 97 -7.81 -12.02 -6.48
N GLY A 98 -7.84 -11.14 -5.49
CA GLY A 98 -6.76 -10.21 -5.21
C GLY A 98 -6.22 -10.35 -3.79
N GLY A 99 -4.93 -10.08 -3.58
CA GLY A 99 -4.35 -10.13 -2.24
C GLY A 99 -4.89 -9.04 -1.31
N LEU A 100 -5.24 -7.86 -1.83
CA LEU A 100 -5.85 -6.75 -1.07
C LEU A 100 -7.32 -6.55 -1.46
N VAL A 101 -7.58 -6.36 -2.75
CA VAL A 101 -8.92 -6.06 -3.30
C VAL A 101 -9.29 -7.08 -4.36
N GLY A 102 -10.47 -7.69 -4.26
CA GLY A 102 -10.95 -8.63 -5.27
C GLY A 102 -11.22 -7.94 -6.59
N GLU A 103 -12.11 -6.95 -6.59
CA GLU A 103 -12.40 -6.10 -7.75
C GLU A 103 -12.44 -4.62 -7.37
N SER A 104 -11.79 -3.78 -8.19
CA SER A 104 -11.71 -2.34 -8.01
C SER A 104 -12.29 -1.61 -9.22
N GLU A 105 -13.35 -0.83 -9.00
CA GLU A 105 -14.01 0.03 -9.99
C GLU A 105 -13.70 1.50 -9.71
N SER A 106 -12.69 2.05 -10.38
CA SER A 106 -12.32 3.48 -10.36
C SER A 106 -11.88 4.09 -9.02
N ALA A 107 -12.03 3.38 -7.89
CA ALA A 107 -11.56 3.84 -6.59
C ALA A 107 -10.01 3.81 -6.53
N PRO A 108 -9.34 4.96 -6.27
CA PRO A 108 -7.89 4.98 -6.17
C PRO A 108 -7.39 4.16 -4.98
N ILE A 109 -6.35 3.35 -5.20
CA ILE A 109 -5.65 2.55 -4.19
C ILE A 109 -4.25 3.13 -4.02
N ARG A 110 -3.89 3.56 -2.81
CA ARG A 110 -2.65 4.30 -2.53
C ARG A 110 -1.92 3.77 -1.30
N ASN A 111 -0.61 3.64 -1.33
CA ASN A 111 0.15 3.23 -0.14
C ASN A 111 -0.37 1.91 0.47
N CYS A 112 -0.80 0.98 -0.38
CA CYS A 112 -1.38 -0.28 0.06
C CYS A 112 -0.50 -1.46 -0.32
N PHE A 113 -0.63 -2.57 0.42
CA PHE A 113 0.11 -3.77 0.06
C PHE A 113 -0.56 -5.06 0.48
N ALA A 114 -0.15 -6.14 -0.18
CA ALA A 114 -0.59 -7.50 0.12
C ALA A 114 0.58 -8.49 0.17
N THR A 115 0.64 -9.28 1.23
CA THR A 115 1.68 -10.32 1.41
C THR A 115 1.10 -11.73 1.49
N GLY A 116 -0.23 -11.86 1.66
CA GLY A 116 -0.91 -13.15 1.68
C GLY A 116 -0.93 -13.81 0.31
N ASN A 117 -0.81 -15.14 0.28
CA ASN A 117 -0.86 -15.88 -0.99
C ASN A 117 -2.28 -15.87 -1.57
N VAL A 118 -2.38 -15.75 -2.89
CA VAL A 118 -3.64 -15.81 -3.63
C VAL A 118 -3.70 -17.13 -4.40
N LYS A 119 -4.71 -17.94 -4.16
CA LYS A 119 -4.93 -19.22 -4.85
C LYS A 119 -6.28 -19.21 -5.55
N LEU A 120 -6.26 -19.39 -6.87
CA LEU A 120 -7.43 -19.48 -7.73
C LEU A 120 -7.60 -20.93 -8.21
N THR A 121 -8.75 -21.54 -7.95
CA THR A 121 -8.97 -22.97 -8.23
C THR A 121 -9.80 -23.26 -9.48
N ASN A 122 -10.35 -22.24 -10.14
CA ASN A 122 -11.08 -22.34 -11.40
C ASN A 122 -10.71 -21.17 -12.33
N TYR A 123 -11.10 -21.22 -13.61
CA TYR A 123 -10.72 -20.28 -14.68
C TYR A 123 -10.75 -18.81 -14.24
N ASP A 124 -9.61 -18.18 -13.99
CA ASP A 124 -9.69 -16.84 -13.41
C ASP A 124 -8.47 -15.92 -13.44
N VAL A 125 -8.86 -14.65 -13.50
CA VAL A 125 -8.10 -13.44 -13.30
C VAL A 125 -7.56 -13.37 -11.88
N GLY A 126 -6.24 -13.20 -11.71
CA GLY A 126 -5.61 -13.15 -10.38
C GLY A 126 -4.52 -12.12 -10.24
N GLY A 127 -4.57 -11.31 -9.19
CA GLY A 127 -3.51 -10.35 -8.92
C GLY A 127 -2.98 -10.41 -7.51
N GLY A 128 -1.68 -10.13 -7.35
CA GLY A 128 -1.06 -10.07 -6.05
C GLY A 128 -1.67 -8.99 -5.14
N LEU A 129 -2.11 -7.86 -5.69
CA LEU A 129 -2.80 -6.78 -4.95
C LEU A 129 -4.29 -6.69 -5.33
N ILE A 130 -4.59 -6.59 -6.63
CA ILE A 130 -5.94 -6.42 -7.16
C ILE A 130 -6.25 -7.58 -8.10
N GLY A 131 -7.35 -8.29 -7.89
CA GLY A 131 -7.80 -9.32 -8.84
C GLY A 131 -8.17 -8.70 -10.18
N LYS A 132 -9.32 -8.02 -10.22
CA LYS A 132 -9.85 -7.34 -11.41
C LYS A 132 -9.91 -5.83 -11.22
N GLY A 133 -9.45 -5.08 -12.21
CA GLY A 133 -9.42 -3.63 -12.21
C GLY A 133 -10.24 -3.02 -13.34
N ASP A 134 -11.31 -2.32 -13.01
CA ASP A 134 -12.13 -1.57 -13.95
C ASP A 134 -11.79 -0.09 -13.76
N ASN A 135 -10.94 0.46 -14.64
CA ASN A 135 -10.36 1.80 -14.48
C ASN A 135 -9.60 1.93 -13.14
N ALA A 136 -8.82 0.90 -12.79
CA ALA A 136 -8.08 0.85 -11.53
C ALA A 136 -7.00 1.94 -11.51
N ARG A 137 -6.88 2.63 -10.38
CA ARG A 137 -5.86 3.67 -10.20
C ARG A 137 -5.01 3.32 -8.99
N VAL A 138 -3.80 2.85 -9.21
CA VAL A 138 -2.93 2.30 -8.16
C VAL A 138 -1.68 3.15 -8.05
N TYR A 139 -1.34 3.55 -6.83
CA TYR A 139 -0.19 4.41 -6.57
C TYR A 139 0.58 3.89 -5.37
N ASN A 140 1.91 3.91 -5.46
CA ASN A 140 2.81 3.60 -4.35
C ASN A 140 2.43 2.32 -3.57
N SER A 141 2.19 1.23 -4.29
CA SER A 141 1.62 0.01 -3.71
C SER A 141 2.35 -1.23 -4.20
N TYR A 142 2.36 -2.29 -3.40
CA TYR A 142 3.07 -3.51 -3.78
C TYR A 142 2.42 -4.82 -3.36
N ALA A 143 2.81 -5.90 -4.02
CA ALA A 143 2.42 -7.25 -3.64
C ALA A 143 3.62 -8.20 -3.58
N SER A 144 3.60 -9.11 -2.61
CA SER A 144 4.65 -10.13 -2.40
C SER A 144 4.10 -11.53 -2.16
N GLY A 145 2.79 -11.70 -2.04
CA GLY A 145 2.17 -13.02 -1.89
C GLY A 145 2.21 -13.82 -3.20
N LYS A 146 2.40 -15.14 -3.10
CA LYS A 146 2.36 -16.03 -4.26
C LYS A 146 0.97 -16.07 -4.88
N VAL A 147 0.88 -15.87 -6.20
CA VAL A 147 -0.36 -16.04 -6.98
C VAL A 147 -0.31 -17.39 -7.68
N THR A 148 -1.27 -18.26 -7.39
CA THR A 148 -1.34 -19.62 -7.95
C THR A 148 -2.67 -19.82 -8.65
N VAL A 149 -2.63 -20.14 -9.94
CA VAL A 149 -3.79 -20.51 -10.76
C VAL A 149 -3.76 -22.00 -11.11
N LYS A 150 -4.93 -22.58 -11.36
CA LYS A 150 -5.08 -23.97 -11.80
C LYS A 150 -4.85 -24.13 -13.31
N ASN A 151 -5.36 -23.19 -14.10
CA ASN A 151 -5.19 -23.10 -15.56
C ASN A 151 -4.43 -21.80 -15.85
N GLY A 152 -3.49 -21.79 -16.79
CA GLY A 152 -2.52 -20.69 -16.98
C GLY A 152 -3.11 -19.38 -17.53
N ASP A 153 -3.99 -18.75 -16.76
CA ASP A 153 -4.80 -17.59 -17.13
C ASP A 153 -4.12 -16.25 -16.77
N ASP A 154 -4.81 -15.14 -17.02
CA ASP A 154 -4.37 -13.75 -16.80
C ASP A 154 -4.01 -13.47 -15.32
N ILE A 155 -2.75 -13.77 -14.97
CA ILE A 155 -2.17 -13.50 -13.65
C ILE A 155 -1.19 -12.34 -13.69
N GLY A 156 -1.36 -11.40 -12.76
CA GLY A 156 -0.43 -10.31 -12.55
C GLY A 156 0.20 -10.34 -11.18
N GLY A 157 1.46 -9.95 -11.10
CA GLY A 157 2.17 -9.78 -9.84
C GLY A 157 1.51 -8.73 -8.95
N LEU A 158 0.83 -7.74 -9.54
CA LEU A 158 0.09 -6.69 -8.83
C LEU A 158 -1.40 -6.69 -9.21
N ILE A 159 -1.73 -6.61 -10.50
CA ILE A 159 -3.11 -6.53 -11.00
C ILE A 159 -3.36 -7.71 -11.94
N GLY A 160 -4.40 -8.50 -11.70
CA GLY A 160 -4.71 -9.65 -12.56
C GLY A 160 -5.17 -9.24 -13.95
N TYR A 161 -6.28 -8.51 -14.04
CA TYR A 161 -6.89 -8.15 -15.32
C TYR A 161 -7.49 -6.75 -15.30
N ILE A 162 -7.48 -6.08 -16.45
CA ILE A 162 -8.12 -4.78 -16.66
C ILE A 162 -9.23 -4.87 -17.72
N SER A 163 -10.48 -4.61 -17.34
CA SER A 163 -11.60 -4.65 -18.31
C SER A 163 -11.72 -3.39 -19.17
N ILE A 164 -11.29 -2.22 -18.68
CA ILE A 164 -11.50 -0.93 -19.36
C ILE A 164 -10.19 -0.12 -19.35
N SER A 165 -9.85 0.46 -20.50
CA SER A 165 -8.61 1.20 -20.74
C SER A 165 -8.67 2.64 -20.20
N ASN A 166 -8.32 2.82 -18.93
CA ASN A 166 -7.82 4.08 -18.34
C ASN A 166 -7.12 3.82 -16.99
N THR A 167 -6.59 2.61 -16.81
CA THR A 167 -5.90 2.24 -15.56
C THR A 167 -4.61 3.03 -15.43
N GLN A 168 -4.36 3.57 -14.24
CA GLN A 168 -3.17 4.38 -13.96
C GLN A 168 -2.35 3.68 -12.89
N THR A 169 -1.06 3.47 -13.14
CA THR A 169 -0.16 2.87 -12.14
C THR A 169 1.10 3.71 -11.98
N THR A 170 1.41 4.12 -10.74
CA THR A 170 2.62 4.91 -10.48
C THR A 170 3.32 4.37 -9.25
N ASP A 171 4.64 4.21 -9.32
CA ASP A 171 5.47 3.67 -8.23
C ASP A 171 4.89 2.37 -7.66
N CYS A 172 4.48 1.45 -8.54
CA CYS A 172 3.84 0.20 -8.16
C CYS A 172 4.77 -0.98 -8.40
N TYR A 173 4.82 -1.92 -7.45
CA TYR A 173 5.85 -2.97 -7.45
C TYR A 173 5.26 -4.35 -7.17
N TYR A 174 5.88 -5.40 -7.70
CA TYR A 174 5.61 -6.76 -7.25
C TYR A 174 6.91 -7.52 -7.05
N ASN A 175 6.88 -8.46 -6.11
CA ASN A 175 8.03 -9.32 -5.88
C ASN A 175 8.09 -10.43 -6.94
N LYS A 176 8.99 -10.31 -7.91
CA LYS A 176 9.11 -11.31 -8.99
C LYS A 176 9.61 -12.68 -8.53
N GLU A 177 10.19 -12.77 -7.33
CA GLU A 177 10.72 -14.02 -6.76
C GLU A 177 9.63 -14.80 -6.02
N THR A 178 8.68 -14.11 -5.39
CA THR A 178 7.69 -14.74 -4.52
C THR A 178 6.29 -14.80 -5.14
N THR A 179 5.89 -13.82 -5.96
CA THR A 179 4.54 -13.84 -6.56
C THR A 179 4.38 -14.98 -7.55
N GLY A 180 5.46 -15.41 -8.22
CA GLY A 180 5.43 -16.40 -9.28
C GLY A 180 4.86 -15.87 -10.61
N CYS A 181 4.64 -14.56 -10.72
CA CYS A 181 4.13 -13.90 -11.92
C CYS A 181 5.27 -13.32 -12.76
N ALA A 182 5.20 -13.48 -14.08
CA ALA A 182 6.18 -12.90 -15.01
C ALA A 182 5.99 -11.39 -15.24
N ASN A 183 4.75 -10.91 -15.12
CA ASN A 183 4.36 -9.52 -15.37
C ASN A 183 3.61 -8.97 -14.17
N GLY A 184 3.66 -7.65 -13.97
CA GLY A 184 2.89 -6.96 -12.92
C GLY A 184 1.40 -6.89 -13.22
N LEU A 185 1.05 -6.84 -14.52
CA LEU A 185 -0.30 -6.92 -15.05
C LEU A 185 -0.46 -8.25 -15.80
N GLY A 186 -1.53 -9.00 -15.55
CA GLY A 186 -1.79 -10.27 -16.22
C GLY A 186 -2.37 -10.12 -17.62
N GLY A 187 -3.57 -9.55 -17.72
CA GLY A 187 -4.31 -9.40 -18.98
C GLY A 187 -5.20 -8.15 -19.05
N GLY A 188 -5.87 -7.96 -20.19
CA GLY A 188 -6.86 -6.89 -20.37
C GLY A 188 -6.58 -5.93 -21.53
N ASN A 189 -7.31 -4.81 -21.54
CA ASN A 189 -7.21 -3.80 -22.60
C ASN A 189 -6.12 -2.76 -22.27
N PHE A 190 -4.98 -2.84 -22.96
CA PHE A 190 -3.75 -2.12 -22.62
C PHE A 190 -3.60 -0.73 -23.27
N ALA A 191 -4.51 -0.36 -24.18
CA ALA A 191 -4.30 0.74 -25.13
C ALA A 191 -3.96 2.10 -24.47
N ASP A 192 -4.40 2.32 -23.22
CA ASP A 192 -4.23 3.60 -22.51
C ASP A 192 -3.91 3.37 -21.02
N THR A 193 -2.90 2.55 -20.71
CA THR A 193 -2.42 2.35 -19.32
C THR A 193 -1.15 3.16 -19.04
N PRO A 194 -1.24 4.48 -18.74
CA PRO A 194 -0.07 5.25 -18.32
C PRO A 194 0.38 4.74 -16.94
N GLY A 195 1.53 4.07 -16.92
CA GLY A 195 2.09 3.58 -15.67
C GLY A 195 3.08 2.43 -15.83
N TYR A 196 3.95 2.27 -14.82
CA TYR A 196 4.93 1.19 -14.77
C TYR A 196 4.70 0.39 -13.48
N ILE A 197 4.43 -0.91 -13.65
CA ILE A 197 4.45 -1.88 -12.55
C ILE A 197 5.79 -2.62 -12.63
N GLU A 198 6.65 -2.38 -11.64
CA GLU A 198 8.01 -2.93 -11.65
C GLU A 198 8.11 -4.27 -10.91
N GLY A 199 8.73 -5.25 -11.56
CA GLY A 199 9.09 -6.53 -10.94
C GLY A 199 10.45 -6.45 -10.26
N VAL A 200 10.46 -6.41 -8.93
CA VAL A 200 11.66 -6.24 -8.10
C VAL A 200 11.94 -7.49 -7.25
N SER A 201 13.18 -7.63 -6.78
CA SER A 201 13.55 -8.70 -5.84
C SER A 201 13.02 -8.42 -4.43
N SER A 202 13.00 -9.45 -3.58
CA SER A 202 12.64 -9.32 -2.16
C SER A 202 13.51 -8.28 -1.45
N ALA A 203 14.82 -8.30 -1.72
CA ALA A 203 15.78 -7.35 -1.15
C ALA A 203 15.50 -5.91 -1.57
N ARG A 204 15.08 -5.68 -2.83
CA ARG A 204 14.75 -4.33 -3.30
C ARG A 204 13.46 -3.81 -2.68
N ILE A 205 12.47 -4.67 -2.42
CA ILE A 205 11.27 -4.27 -1.65
C ILE A 205 11.67 -3.86 -0.23
N GLU A 206 12.53 -4.62 0.43
CA GLU A 206 13.02 -4.27 1.77
C GLU A 206 13.78 -2.93 1.79
N GLU A 207 14.59 -2.65 0.76
CA GLU A 207 15.28 -1.37 0.61
C GLU A 207 14.29 -0.21 0.44
N LEU A 208 13.31 -0.35 -0.45
CA LEU A 208 12.26 0.64 -0.70
C LEU A 208 11.35 0.85 0.52
N ILE A 209 11.17 -0.17 1.36
CA ILE A 209 10.48 0.00 2.64
C ILE A 209 11.37 0.78 3.62
N LYS A 210 12.68 0.49 3.64
CA LYS A 210 13.63 1.10 4.58
C LYS A 210 13.89 2.57 4.27
N ASP A 211 13.88 2.96 3.00
CA ASP A 211 14.02 4.36 2.57
C ASP A 211 12.70 5.16 2.64
N GLY A 212 11.58 4.48 2.94
CA GLY A 212 10.27 5.09 3.10
C GLY A 212 9.49 5.30 1.81
N THR A 213 10.00 4.81 0.67
CA THR A 213 9.27 4.84 -0.61
C THR A 213 8.03 3.97 -0.52
N LEU A 214 8.17 2.71 -0.09
CA LEU A 214 7.05 1.78 0.02
C LEU A 214 6.44 1.72 1.43
N PRO A 215 5.12 1.51 1.51
CA PRO A 215 4.44 1.33 2.79
C PRO A 215 4.92 0.04 3.48
N SER A 216 4.86 0.00 4.80
CA SER A 216 5.12 -1.22 5.58
C SER A 216 4.03 -1.45 6.61
N TYR A 217 3.78 -2.70 6.99
CA TYR A 217 2.93 -2.94 8.16
C TYR A 217 3.66 -2.47 9.41
N PHE A 218 2.89 -1.96 10.37
CA PHE A 218 3.39 -1.70 11.70
C PHE A 218 3.75 -3.03 12.38
N GLU A 219 5.04 -3.33 12.49
CA GLU A 219 5.51 -4.49 13.26
C GLU A 219 5.49 -4.16 14.75
N ALA A 220 4.39 -4.53 15.43
CA ALA A 220 4.32 -4.46 16.89
C ALA A 220 5.50 -5.20 17.56
N LYS A 221 6.07 -6.24 16.92
CA LYS A 221 7.27 -6.93 17.40
C LYS A 221 8.55 -6.07 17.36
N LYS A 222 8.75 -5.22 16.34
CA LYS A 222 9.86 -4.24 16.33
C LYS A 222 9.69 -3.23 17.46
N PHE A 223 8.46 -2.79 17.68
CA PHE A 223 8.11 -1.90 18.80
C PHE A 223 8.35 -2.57 20.17
N GLN A 224 7.97 -3.84 20.33
CA GLN A 224 8.17 -4.60 21.57
C GLN A 224 9.66 -4.84 21.86
N SER A 225 10.47 -5.17 20.84
CA SER A 225 11.93 -5.31 21.00
C SER A 225 12.63 -4.01 21.42
N GLN A 226 12.13 -2.84 21.00
CA GLN A 226 12.65 -1.54 21.44
C GLN A 226 12.24 -1.18 22.87
N LEU A 227 11.06 -1.65 23.31
CA LEU A 227 10.57 -1.45 24.67
C LEU A 227 11.29 -2.33 25.69
N GLU A 228 11.66 -3.56 25.33
CA GLU A 228 12.35 -4.51 26.21
C GLU A 228 13.74 -4.05 26.69
N GLU A 229 14.39 -3.11 26.00
CA GLU A 229 15.71 -2.58 26.40
C GLU A 229 15.67 -1.24 27.18
N THR A 230 14.67 -0.37 26.96
CA THR A 230 14.70 0.99 27.58
C THR A 230 13.34 1.59 27.96
N ASN A 231 12.19 1.02 27.58
CA ASN A 231 10.88 1.68 27.65
C ASN A 231 10.80 3.08 26.97
N VAL A 232 11.80 3.47 26.18
CA VAL A 232 11.86 4.76 25.50
C VAL A 232 11.69 4.55 24.00
N ILE A 233 10.64 5.15 23.43
CA ILE A 233 10.46 5.21 21.98
C ILE A 233 11.21 6.43 21.45
N LYS A 234 11.94 6.25 20.35
CA LYS A 234 12.64 7.35 19.66
C LYS A 234 12.09 7.49 18.26
N TYR A 235 11.53 8.66 17.96
CA TYR A 235 11.11 9.05 16.62
C TYR A 235 12.10 10.05 16.05
N LYS A 236 12.53 9.85 14.80
CA LYS A 236 13.30 10.89 14.09
C LYS A 236 12.33 11.96 13.57
N ALA A 237 12.52 13.19 14.00
CA ALA A 237 11.85 14.38 13.50
C ALA A 237 12.84 15.14 12.61
N GLY A 238 12.82 14.84 11.30
CA GLY A 238 13.65 15.51 10.30
C GLY A 238 14.53 14.57 9.47
N ILE A 239 15.19 15.16 8.48
CA ILE A 239 15.98 14.48 7.44
C ILE A 239 17.41 14.16 7.88
N ASP A 240 17.91 14.85 8.93
CA ASP A 240 19.25 14.67 9.45
C ASP A 240 19.32 13.55 10.51
N SER A 241 20.39 12.76 10.47
CA SER A 241 20.67 11.68 11.43
C SER A 241 21.18 12.15 12.80
N ASN A 242 20.95 13.42 13.16
CA ASN A 242 21.43 14.02 14.40
C ASN A 242 20.59 13.55 15.61
N PRO A 243 21.19 13.08 16.72
CA PRO A 243 20.48 12.72 17.95
C PRO A 243 19.62 13.85 18.56
N LYS A 244 19.87 15.11 18.19
CA LYS A 244 19.05 16.27 18.59
C LYS A 244 17.73 16.40 17.83
N SER A 245 17.60 15.70 16.71
CA SER A 245 16.39 15.65 15.88
C SER A 245 15.46 14.51 16.29
N GLU A 246 15.72 13.83 17.42
CA GLU A 246 14.88 12.74 17.90
C GLU A 246 13.85 13.23 18.94
N ILE A 247 12.58 12.91 18.71
CA ILE A 247 11.54 12.96 19.74
C ILE A 247 11.62 11.67 20.53
N LYS A 248 11.93 11.79 21.82
CA LYS A 248 11.97 10.66 22.75
C LYS A 248 10.71 10.66 23.59
N LEU A 249 10.05 9.51 23.68
CA LEU A 249 8.87 9.29 24.49
C LEU A 249 9.19 8.16 25.49
N ASP A 250 9.33 8.52 26.76
CA ASP A 250 9.54 7.57 27.83
C ASP A 250 8.18 7.02 28.32
N LEU A 251 7.91 5.76 27.98
CA LEU A 251 6.71 5.03 28.40
C LEU A 251 6.90 4.33 29.74
N SER A 252 8.05 4.47 30.41
CA SER A 252 8.23 3.91 31.73
C SER A 252 7.27 4.57 32.72
N PHE A 253 6.35 3.75 33.22
CA PHE A 253 5.39 4.16 34.22
C PHE A 253 5.06 2.98 35.13
N GLY A 254 5.46 3.10 36.40
CA GLY A 254 5.20 2.11 37.42
C GLY A 254 4.35 2.71 38.53
N LEU A 255 3.20 2.12 38.78
CA LEU A 255 2.37 2.40 39.96
C LEU A 255 2.38 1.16 40.84
N ASN A 256 2.95 1.24 42.04
CA ASN A 256 2.85 0.18 43.04
C ASN A 256 1.99 0.65 44.21
N LEU A 257 0.68 0.70 43.99
CA LEU A 257 -0.26 1.22 44.97
C LEU A 257 -0.49 0.18 46.08
N ASP A 258 0.21 0.36 47.19
CA ASP A 258 0.00 -0.40 48.42
C ASP A 258 -0.74 0.47 49.44
N VAL A 259 -2.03 0.20 49.62
CA VAL A 259 -2.94 0.95 50.51
C VAL A 259 -3.46 0.06 51.62
N ASP A 260 -3.46 0.61 52.84
CA ASP A 260 -3.95 -0.04 54.04
C ASP A 260 -4.93 0.88 54.78
N PHE A 261 -6.13 0.37 55.04
CA PHE A 261 -7.20 1.08 55.72
C PHE A 261 -7.54 0.47 57.09
N SER A 262 -6.71 -0.47 57.58
CA SER A 262 -6.94 -1.20 58.83
C SER A 262 -6.91 -0.33 60.08
N THR A 263 -6.22 0.81 60.04
CA THR A 263 -6.14 1.76 61.16
C THR A 263 -6.33 3.21 60.70
N PRO A 264 -6.78 4.13 61.58
CA PRO A 264 -6.88 5.56 61.27
C PRO A 264 -5.55 6.22 60.89
N LYS A 265 -4.41 5.60 61.23
CA LYS A 265 -3.07 6.06 60.82
C LYS A 265 -2.73 5.52 59.43
N ALA A 266 -2.89 4.21 59.21
CA ALA A 266 -2.67 3.60 57.90
C ALA A 266 -3.54 4.23 56.80
N ALA A 267 -4.79 4.59 57.11
CA ALA A 267 -5.67 5.29 56.18
C ALA A 267 -5.14 6.68 55.79
N ARG A 268 -4.53 7.42 56.73
CA ARG A 268 -3.91 8.72 56.45
C ARG A 268 -2.64 8.58 55.60
N ASP A 269 -1.81 7.58 55.92
CA ASP A 269 -0.60 7.29 55.15
C ASP A 269 -0.96 6.82 53.72
N SER A 270 -2.05 6.08 53.56
CA SER A 270 -2.58 5.67 52.25
C SER A 270 -3.10 6.83 51.43
N LEU A 271 -3.74 7.84 52.04
CA LEU A 271 -4.13 9.07 51.34
C LEU A 271 -2.90 9.82 50.81
N THR A 272 -1.84 9.92 51.61
CA THR A 272 -0.58 10.54 51.15
C THR A 272 0.05 9.78 49.98
N LYS A 273 0.06 8.44 50.02
CA LYS A 273 0.52 7.62 48.87
C LYS A 273 -0.32 7.87 47.62
N ILE A 274 -1.65 7.96 47.76
CA ILE A 274 -2.55 8.25 46.63
C ILE A 274 -2.24 9.64 46.04
N ASP A 275 -2.03 10.67 46.87
CA ASP A 275 -1.67 12.01 46.40
C ASP A 275 -0.34 12.01 45.63
N GLU A 276 0.67 11.28 46.12
CA GLU A 276 1.95 11.12 45.40
C GLU A 276 1.77 10.42 44.05
N TYR A 277 0.89 9.41 43.98
CA TYR A 277 0.58 8.73 42.72
C TYR A 277 -0.20 9.60 41.75
N LEU A 278 -1.17 10.38 42.23
CA LEU A 278 -1.88 11.36 41.41
C LEU A 278 -0.90 12.38 40.84
N LYS A 279 0.06 12.85 41.63
CA LYS A 279 1.12 13.75 41.14
C LYS A 279 1.95 13.11 40.04
N LYS A 280 2.41 11.86 40.22
CA LYS A 280 3.14 11.11 39.18
C LYS A 280 2.32 10.93 37.89
N ILE A 281 1.02 10.66 38.00
CA ILE A 281 0.11 10.59 36.85
C ILE A 281 0.06 11.92 36.13
N SER A 282 -0.13 13.04 36.85
CA SER A 282 -0.20 14.38 36.26
C SER A 282 1.12 14.79 35.60
N GLU A 283 2.27 14.43 36.18
CA GLU A 283 3.58 14.66 35.57
C GLU A 283 3.72 13.89 34.24
N LYS A 284 3.35 12.60 34.21
CA LYS A 284 3.40 11.80 32.98
C LYS A 284 2.38 12.26 31.93
N GLN A 285 1.19 12.69 32.32
CA GLN A 285 0.23 13.31 31.39
C GLN A 285 0.81 14.57 30.75
N THR A 286 1.51 15.40 31.53
CA THR A 286 2.14 16.63 31.02
C THR A 286 3.27 16.29 30.05
N GLU A 287 4.09 15.30 30.37
CA GLU A 287 5.16 14.79 29.49
C GLU A 287 4.58 14.27 28.16
N PHE A 288 3.52 13.45 28.21
CA PHE A 288 2.85 12.95 27.02
C PHE A 288 2.17 14.04 26.20
N GLY A 289 1.56 15.05 26.84
CA GLY A 289 0.98 16.20 26.15
C GLY A 289 2.05 17.03 25.41
N ALA A 290 3.19 17.28 26.06
CA ALA A 290 4.31 17.97 25.43
C ALA A 290 4.91 17.16 24.27
N ALA A 291 5.06 15.85 24.43
CA ALA A 291 5.51 14.96 23.37
C ALA A 291 4.53 14.93 22.19
N TYR A 292 3.22 14.87 22.45
CA TYR A 292 2.17 14.93 21.43
C TYR A 292 2.26 16.21 20.61
N ASN A 293 2.35 17.37 21.25
CA ASN A 293 2.49 18.66 20.55
C ASN A 293 3.76 18.71 19.68
N ARG A 294 4.87 18.14 20.16
CA ARG A 294 6.11 18.03 19.38
C ARG A 294 5.95 17.09 18.18
N LEU A 295 5.21 15.99 18.34
CA LEU A 295 4.95 15.00 17.29
C LEU A 295 4.06 15.58 16.20
N GLU A 296 3.01 16.32 16.58
CA GLU A 296 2.14 17.06 15.63
C GLU A 296 2.94 18.10 14.84
N PHE A 297 3.75 18.93 15.52
CA PHE A 297 4.58 19.91 14.83
C PHE A 297 5.61 19.26 13.89
N ALA A 298 6.21 18.16 14.32
CA ALA A 298 7.12 17.39 13.47
C ALA A 298 6.39 16.78 12.26
N LEU A 299 5.18 16.27 12.44
CA LEU A 299 4.36 15.73 11.36
C LEU A 299 4.03 16.81 10.32
N GLU A 300 3.62 18.00 10.77
CA GLU A 300 3.35 19.14 9.89
C GLU A 300 4.61 19.55 9.11
N THR A 301 5.75 19.67 9.82
CA THR A 301 7.04 20.03 9.21
C THR A 301 7.50 18.98 8.18
N ILE A 302 7.36 17.69 8.52
CA ILE A 302 7.68 16.58 7.62
C ILE A 302 6.75 16.56 6.42
N GLY A 303 5.45 16.81 6.61
CA GLY A 303 4.47 16.93 5.52
C GLY A 303 4.88 18.00 4.51
N ILE A 304 5.21 19.21 5.00
CA ILE A 304 5.71 20.30 4.15
C ILE A 304 7.01 19.90 3.42
N SER A 305 7.94 19.23 4.11
CA SER A 305 9.16 18.71 3.48
C SER A 305 8.86 17.68 2.39
N ILE A 306 7.91 16.77 2.60
CA ILE A 306 7.49 15.77 1.62
C ILE A 306 6.92 16.46 0.38
N ASP A 307 6.07 17.49 0.55
CA ASP A 307 5.51 18.25 -0.58
C ASP A 307 6.62 18.97 -1.37
N ASN A 308 7.55 19.63 -0.67
CA ASN A 308 8.70 20.29 -1.29
C ASN A 308 9.60 19.31 -2.05
N LEU A 309 9.89 18.15 -1.47
CA LEU A 309 10.71 17.11 -2.10
C LEU A 309 9.99 16.44 -3.26
N THR A 310 8.68 16.23 -3.18
CA THR A 310 7.86 15.68 -4.26
C THR A 310 7.83 16.63 -5.45
N SER A 311 7.65 17.94 -5.19
CA SER A 311 7.75 18.97 -6.22
C SER A 311 9.14 19.00 -6.86
N THR A 312 10.19 18.96 -6.05
CA THR A 312 11.59 18.91 -6.53
C THR A 312 11.85 17.67 -7.40
N ARG A 313 11.39 16.49 -6.96
CA ARG A 313 11.49 15.22 -7.71
C ARG A 313 10.78 15.31 -9.05
N SER A 314 9.60 15.94 -9.11
CA SER A 314 8.87 16.16 -10.38
C SER A 314 9.70 17.04 -11.33
N THR A 315 10.27 18.14 -10.84
CA THR A 315 11.10 19.03 -11.66
C THR A 315 12.34 18.33 -12.20
N ILE A 316 13.01 17.51 -11.38
CA ILE A 316 14.18 16.72 -11.82
C ILE A 316 13.77 15.72 -12.90
N ARG A 317 12.68 14.97 -12.68
CA ARG A 317 12.18 13.99 -13.65
C ARG A 317 11.81 14.64 -15.00
N ASP A 318 11.17 15.80 -14.97
CA ASP A 318 10.80 16.53 -16.18
C ASP A 318 12.04 17.04 -16.93
N ALA A 319 13.10 17.45 -16.21
CA ALA A 319 14.38 17.81 -16.80
C ALA A 319 15.07 16.61 -17.47
N ASP A 320 15.11 15.46 -16.79
CA ASP A 320 15.69 14.22 -17.35
C ASP A 320 14.94 13.76 -18.61
N ILE A 321 13.59 13.83 -18.61
CA ILE A 321 12.76 13.52 -19.78
C ILE A 321 13.06 14.50 -20.93
N ALA A 322 13.23 15.79 -20.64
CA ALA A 322 13.56 16.79 -21.65
C ALA A 322 14.95 16.54 -22.28
N GLU A 323 15.94 16.12 -21.48
CA GLU A 323 17.28 15.77 -21.95
C GLU A 323 17.24 14.54 -22.87
N GLU A 324 16.60 13.46 -22.44
CA GLU A 324 16.42 12.25 -23.25
C GLU A 324 15.64 12.52 -24.54
N SER A 325 14.59 13.35 -24.47
CA SER A 325 13.80 13.74 -25.66
C SER A 325 14.65 14.53 -26.66
N SER A 326 15.51 15.44 -26.18
CA SER A 326 16.44 16.20 -27.02
C SER A 326 17.49 15.29 -27.68
N ALA A 327 18.05 14.34 -26.91
CA ALA A 327 18.97 13.34 -27.43
C ALA A 327 18.31 12.46 -28.50
N TYR A 328 17.09 11.98 -28.25
CA TYR A 328 16.31 11.17 -29.19
C TYR A 328 16.03 11.93 -30.50
N ILE A 329 15.58 13.18 -30.42
CA ILE A 329 15.36 14.04 -31.60
C ILE A 329 16.67 14.23 -32.37
N ARG A 330 17.79 14.47 -31.67
CA ARG A 330 19.11 14.56 -32.31
C ARG A 330 19.47 13.29 -33.07
N TYR A 331 19.23 12.11 -32.48
CA TYR A 331 19.47 10.83 -33.15
C TYR A 331 18.57 10.61 -34.37
N GLN A 332 17.28 10.97 -34.28
CA GLN A 332 16.37 10.89 -35.42
C GLN A 332 16.79 11.82 -36.57
N ILE A 333 17.19 13.06 -36.27
CA ILE A 333 17.71 14.00 -37.27
C ILE A 333 18.96 13.44 -37.93
N LEU A 334 19.90 12.90 -37.15
CA LEU A 334 21.12 12.28 -37.67
C LEU A 334 20.80 11.08 -38.57
N GLN A 335 19.82 10.25 -38.20
CA GLN A 335 19.42 9.10 -38.99
C GLN A 335 18.75 9.52 -40.32
N GLN A 336 17.86 10.52 -40.31
CA GLN A 336 17.24 11.07 -41.52
C GLN A 336 18.26 11.79 -42.42
N ALA A 337 19.22 12.51 -41.83
CA ALA A 337 20.31 13.12 -42.57
C ALA A 337 21.19 12.05 -43.22
N ALA A 338 21.53 10.97 -42.50
CA ALA A 338 22.31 9.87 -43.04
C ALA A 338 21.60 9.14 -44.20
N THR A 339 20.30 8.88 -44.08
CA THR A 339 19.52 8.26 -45.18
C THR A 339 19.41 9.17 -46.39
N THR A 340 19.20 10.48 -46.18
CA THR A 340 19.14 11.47 -47.26
C THR A 340 20.50 11.59 -47.95
N LEU A 341 21.60 11.70 -47.19
CA LEU A 341 22.96 11.75 -47.73
C LEU A 341 23.31 10.47 -48.50
N MET A 342 22.92 9.29 -47.99
CA MET A 342 23.09 8.03 -48.74
C MET A 342 22.29 8.02 -50.04
N ALA A 343 21.04 8.51 -50.02
CA ALA A 343 20.22 8.62 -51.23
C ALA A 343 20.83 9.57 -52.27
N THR A 344 21.34 10.74 -51.84
CA THR A 344 22.02 11.71 -52.72
C THR A 344 23.36 11.16 -53.24
N ALA A 345 24.16 10.51 -52.39
CA ALA A 345 25.42 9.88 -52.79
C ALA A 345 25.20 8.78 -53.85
N ASN A 346 24.10 8.03 -53.76
CA ASN A 346 23.75 7.02 -54.76
C ASN A 346 23.21 7.60 -56.08
N GLN A 347 22.66 8.82 -56.09
CA GLN A 347 22.20 9.48 -57.31
C GLN A 347 23.31 10.19 -58.09
N THR A 348 24.35 10.65 -57.38
CA THR A 348 25.47 11.42 -57.98
C THR A 348 26.20 10.66 -59.12
N PRO A 349 26.48 9.34 -59.01
CA PRO A 349 27.05 8.55 -60.11
C PRO A 349 26.15 8.44 -61.34
N SER A 350 24.82 8.40 -61.15
CA SER A 350 23.84 8.26 -62.24
C SER A 350 23.76 9.52 -63.11
N ILE A 351 23.86 10.70 -62.47
CA ILE A 351 23.90 12.00 -63.16
C ILE A 351 25.20 12.14 -63.96
N ALA A 352 26.33 11.65 -63.40
CA ALA A 352 27.61 11.65 -64.12
C ALA A 352 27.59 10.74 -65.36
N LEU A 353 26.86 9.62 -65.34
CA LEU A 353 26.68 8.75 -66.50
C LEU A 353 25.76 9.32 -67.59
N GLN A 354 24.85 10.25 -67.27
CA GLN A 354 24.02 10.94 -68.27
C GLN A 354 24.76 12.05 -69.02
N LEU A 355 25.90 12.51 -68.51
CA LEU A 355 26.73 13.57 -69.08
C LEU A 355 27.88 13.05 -69.97
N LEU A 356 28.04 11.73 -70.08
CA LEU A 356 29.02 11.01 -70.92
C LEU A 356 28.34 10.45 -72.18
#